data_AF-A0A419E1F5-F1
#
_entry.id   AF-A0A419E1F5-F1
#
_cell.length_a   1.000
_cell.length_b   1.000
_cell.length_c   1.000
_cell.angle_alpha   90.00
_cell.angle_beta   90.00
_cell.angle_gamma   90.00
#
_symmetry.space_group_name_H-M   'P 1'
#
loop_
_entity.id
_entity.type
_entity.pdbx_description
1 polymer ?
#
loop_
_entity_poly.entity_id
_entity_poly.type
_entity_poly.pdbx_seq_one_letter_code
_entity_poly.pdbx_strand_id
1 'polypeptide(L)'
;MDQVQCSRCKKWVPEGLYCPSCGYRLASGDRNVVRLGTIAGRHPLPVDEYLITRPVIPGQFAYDTVFHAAKDWVKRNGPVGVLIELYYTGLTEALMGALDGFAAAGVERERVILMRFEESFGQYLPLRRHDR
;
A
#
# COMPACT_ATOMS: atom_id res chain seq x y z
N MET A 1 4.47 24.43 -14.28
CA MET A 1 4.66 23.38 -13.25
C MET A 1 3.66 23.71 -12.16
N ASP A 2 2.56 22.96 -12.11
CA ASP A 2 1.51 23.20 -11.13
C ASP A 2 2.00 22.76 -9.75
N GLN A 3 1.88 23.66 -8.77
CA GLN A 3 2.26 23.43 -7.38
C GLN A 3 1.01 23.43 -6.52
N VAL A 4 0.98 22.55 -5.52
CA VAL A 4 -0.12 22.48 -4.55
C VAL A 4 0.43 22.69 -3.14
N GLN A 5 -0.36 23.33 -2.28
CA GLN A 5 0.02 23.46 -0.88
C GLN A 5 -0.36 22.19 -0.12
N CYS A 6 0.63 21.52 0.47
CA CYS A 6 0.38 20.37 1.33
C CYS A 6 -0.46 20.79 2.54
N SER A 7 -1.66 20.23 2.70
CA SER A 7 -2.57 20.63 3.78
C SER A 7 -2.02 20.31 5.18
N ARG A 8 -1.08 19.37 5.27
CA ARG A 8 -0.40 19.00 6.52
C ARG A 8 0.78 19.91 6.87
N CYS A 9 1.85 19.90 6.06
CA CYS A 9 3.08 20.62 6.40
C CYS A 9 3.10 22.07 5.88
N LYS A 10 2.05 22.50 5.18
CA LYS A 10 1.86 23.85 4.62
C LYS A 10 2.91 24.27 3.58
N LYS A 11 3.83 23.37 3.19
CA LYS A 11 4.80 23.61 2.13
C LYS A 11 4.15 23.50 0.75
N TRP A 12 4.51 24.42 -0.14
CA TRP A 12 4.25 24.30 -1.57
C TRP A 12 5.14 23.20 -2.14
N VAL A 13 4.52 22.24 -2.79
CA VAL A 13 5.20 21.09 -3.39
C VAL A 13 4.69 20.87 -4.81
N PRO A 14 5.48 20.25 -5.69
CA PRO A 14 5.00 19.84 -7.00
C PRO A 14 3.72 19.03 -6.87
N GLU A 15 2.78 19.21 -7.79
CA GLU A 15 1.61 18.34 -7.86
C GLU A 15 2.04 16.87 -8.04
N GLY A 16 1.40 15.99 -7.26
CA GLY A 16 1.75 14.58 -7.17
C GLY A 16 0.92 13.91 -6.08
N LEU A 17 0.98 12.58 -5.98
CA LEU A 17 0.12 11.86 -5.06
C LEU A 17 0.46 12.12 -3.58
N TYR A 18 1.74 12.31 -3.27
CA TYR A 18 2.23 12.59 -1.92
C TYR A 18 3.18 13.78 -1.87
N CYS A 19 3.13 14.49 -0.75
CA CYS A 19 4.03 15.57 -0.42
C CYS A 19 5.46 15.03 -0.26
N PRO A 20 6.44 15.44 -1.09
CA PRO A 20 7.84 15.03 -0.96
C PRO A 20 8.47 15.48 0.35
N SER A 21 7.93 16.50 1.03
CA SER A 21 8.45 16.91 2.34
C SER A 21 7.98 16.06 3.52
N CYS A 22 6.75 15.54 3.51
CA CYS A 22 6.18 14.89 4.71
C CYS A 22 5.40 13.59 4.45
N GLY A 23 5.29 13.16 3.20
CA GLY A 23 4.56 11.94 2.82
C GLY A 23 3.03 12.06 2.89
N TYR A 24 2.49 13.25 3.21
CA TYR A 24 1.05 13.48 3.25
C TYR A 24 0.45 13.51 1.84
N ARG A 25 -0.70 12.84 1.66
CA ARG A 25 -1.40 12.76 0.38
C ARG A 25 -1.94 14.11 -0.06
N LEU A 26 -1.59 14.53 -1.27
CA LEU A 26 -2.06 15.80 -1.81
C LEU A 26 -3.43 15.55 -2.46
N ALA A 27 -4.44 16.34 -2.10
CA ALA A 27 -5.85 16.01 -2.35
C ALA A 27 -6.32 16.12 -3.82
N SER A 28 -5.42 16.23 -4.79
CA SER A 28 -5.79 16.34 -6.20
C SER A 28 -5.68 14.99 -6.93
N GLY A 29 -6.82 14.31 -7.10
CA GLY A 29 -7.02 13.44 -8.28
C GLY A 29 -7.36 11.96 -8.11
N ASP A 30 -7.63 11.45 -6.91
CA ASP A 30 -7.68 9.99 -6.73
C ASP A 30 -9.04 9.34 -7.00
N ARG A 31 -9.26 8.93 -8.24
CA ARG A 31 -10.20 7.83 -8.55
C ARG A 31 -9.52 6.47 -8.71
N ASN A 32 -8.19 6.40 -8.60
CA ASN A 32 -7.42 5.20 -8.94
C ASN A 32 -6.45 4.73 -7.84
N VAL A 33 -6.67 5.08 -6.57
CA VAL A 33 -5.88 4.54 -5.44
C VAL A 33 -6.75 3.59 -4.62
N VAL A 34 -6.25 2.39 -4.36
CA VAL A 34 -6.88 1.42 -3.46
C VAL A 34 -5.98 1.14 -2.26
N ARG A 35 -6.58 1.01 -1.07
CA ARG A 35 -5.88 0.69 0.16
C ARG A 35 -6.14 -0.75 0.55
N LEU A 36 -5.09 -1.56 0.57
CA LEU A 36 -5.19 -2.98 0.86
C LEU A 36 -4.42 -3.34 2.13
N GLY A 37 -5.04 -4.11 3.01
CA GLY A 37 -4.37 -4.79 4.11
C GLY A 37 -3.97 -6.21 3.71
N THR A 38 -2.77 -6.68 4.08
CA THR A 38 -2.38 -8.08 3.78
C THR A 38 -3.25 -9.07 4.54
N ILE A 39 -3.33 -8.95 5.86
CA ILE A 39 -4.08 -9.83 6.76
C ILE A 39 -4.83 -8.98 7.79
N ALA A 40 -6.10 -9.30 8.05
CA ALA A 40 -6.87 -8.66 9.11
C ALA A 40 -6.30 -9.03 10.49
N GLY A 41 -5.80 -8.02 11.19
CA GLY A 41 -5.29 -8.14 12.55
C GLY A 41 -6.33 -7.80 13.62
N ARG A 42 -5.89 -7.78 14.88
CA ARG A 42 -6.72 -7.34 16.02
C ARG A 42 -7.01 -5.84 16.00
N HIS A 43 -6.11 -5.07 15.39
CA HIS A 43 -6.25 -3.63 15.24
C HIS A 43 -6.61 -3.32 13.78
N PRO A 44 -7.68 -2.56 13.54
CA PRO A 44 -8.07 -2.19 12.19
C PRO A 44 -7.03 -1.26 11.56
N LEU A 45 -6.56 -1.64 10.38
CA LEU A 45 -5.78 -0.78 9.48
C LEU A 45 -6.71 0.17 8.72
N PRO A 46 -6.22 1.36 8.30
CA PRO A 46 -7.00 2.30 7.50
C PRO A 46 -7.01 1.87 6.01
N VAL A 47 -7.64 0.73 5.73
CA VAL A 47 -7.69 0.08 4.42
C VAL A 47 -9.13 0.00 3.92
N ASP A 48 -9.30 -0.10 2.59
CA ASP A 48 -10.60 -0.28 1.96
C ASP A 48 -11.02 -1.75 2.05
N GLU A 49 -10.07 -2.68 1.93
CA GLU A 49 -10.28 -4.11 2.13
C GLU A 49 -9.01 -4.84 2.57
N TYR A 50 -9.17 -6.07 3.04
CA TYR A 50 -8.07 -6.97 3.35
C TYR A 50 -8.01 -8.11 2.33
N LEU A 51 -6.80 -8.47 1.88
CA LEU A 51 -6.60 -9.66 1.04
C LEU A 51 -7.05 -10.93 1.78
N ILE A 52 -6.77 -11.01 3.08
CA ILE A 52 -7.13 -12.12 3.95
C ILE A 52 -7.81 -11.61 5.23
N THR A 53 -9.01 -12.08 5.52
CA THR A 53 -9.78 -11.69 6.74
C THR A 53 -9.70 -12.71 7.87
N ARG A 54 -9.20 -13.92 7.59
CA ARG A 54 -9.05 -15.01 8.56
C ARG A 54 -7.62 -15.07 9.13
N PRO A 55 -7.42 -15.62 10.34
CA PRO A 55 -6.09 -15.89 10.85
C PRO A 55 -5.30 -16.81 9.90
N VAL A 56 -4.01 -16.55 9.75
CA VAL A 56 -3.08 -17.39 8.97
C VAL A 56 -1.91 -17.83 9.84
N ILE A 57 -1.42 -19.03 9.56
CA ILE A 57 -0.25 -19.60 10.22
C ILE A 57 1.01 -18.95 9.61
N PRO A 58 1.95 -18.44 10.42
CA PRO A 58 3.21 -17.87 9.92
C PRO A 58 4.04 -18.85 9.08
N GLY A 59 5.04 -18.31 8.36
CA GLY A 59 5.91 -19.09 7.48
C GLY A 59 5.34 -19.25 6.06
N GLN A 60 5.68 -20.37 5.40
CA GLN A 60 5.33 -20.61 3.99
C GLN A 60 3.82 -20.53 3.72
N PHE A 61 3.00 -20.99 4.66
CA PHE A 61 1.55 -20.95 4.51
C PHE A 61 1.01 -19.52 4.41
N ALA A 62 1.55 -18.59 5.21
CA ALA A 62 1.17 -17.17 5.12
C ALA A 62 1.60 -16.56 3.78
N TYR A 63 2.80 -16.91 3.29
CA TYR A 63 3.27 -16.48 1.97
C TYR A 63 2.31 -16.95 0.88
N ASP A 64 2.07 -18.26 0.77
CA ASP A 64 1.26 -18.85 -0.31
C ASP A 64 -0.17 -18.30 -0.29
N THR A 65 -0.75 -18.20 0.90
CA THR A 65 -2.12 -17.72 1.10
C THR A 65 -2.27 -16.28 0.60
N VAL A 66 -1.34 -15.40 0.98
CA VAL A 66 -1.43 -13.98 0.60
C VAL A 66 -1.01 -13.78 -0.86
N PHE A 67 -0.07 -14.57 -1.37
CA PHE A 67 0.31 -14.60 -2.79
C PHE A 67 -0.88 -14.88 -3.69
N HIS A 68 -1.63 -15.95 -3.41
CA HIS A 68 -2.81 -16.29 -4.19
C HIS A 68 -3.91 -15.23 -4.05
N ALA A 69 -4.14 -14.70 -2.85
CA ALA A 69 -5.12 -13.64 -2.65
C ALA A 69 -4.80 -12.35 -3.40
N ALA A 70 -3.53 -11.93 -3.45
CA ALA A 70 -3.11 -10.76 -4.23
C ALA A 70 -3.36 -10.97 -5.74
N LYS A 71 -3.02 -12.15 -6.27
CA LYS A 71 -3.30 -12.50 -7.68
C LYS A 71 -4.79 -12.47 -8.00
N ASP A 72 -5.59 -13.10 -7.14
CA ASP A 72 -7.05 -13.17 -7.32
C ASP A 72 -7.70 -11.78 -7.19
N TRP A 73 -7.17 -10.93 -6.32
CA TRP A 73 -7.59 -9.55 -6.22
C TRP A 73 -7.40 -8.80 -7.54
N VAL A 74 -6.22 -8.89 -8.17
CA VAL A 74 -5.94 -8.25 -9.47
C VAL A 74 -6.84 -8.82 -10.56
N LYS A 75 -7.06 -10.14 -10.56
CA LYS A 75 -7.95 -10.80 -11.54
C LYS A 75 -9.38 -10.27 -11.49
N ARG A 76 -9.88 -9.92 -10.30
CA ARG A 76 -11.25 -9.42 -10.09
C ARG A 76 -11.39 -7.92 -10.35
N ASN A 77 -10.37 -7.14 -10.00
CA ASN A 77 -10.46 -5.67 -9.98
C ASN A 77 -9.71 -4.99 -11.14
N GLY A 78 -8.84 -5.72 -11.84
CA GLY A 78 -8.04 -5.22 -12.96
C GLY A 78 -6.77 -4.47 -12.51
N PRO A 79 -5.62 -4.67 -13.18
CA PRO A 79 -4.37 -3.97 -12.83
C PRO A 79 -4.24 -2.56 -13.44
N VAL A 80 -5.11 -2.18 -14.40
CA VAL A 80 -4.83 -1.05 -15.28
C VAL A 80 -5.09 0.28 -14.58
N GLY A 81 -4.00 1.00 -14.29
CA GLY A 81 -4.04 2.39 -13.83
C GLY A 81 -4.26 2.58 -12.33
N VAL A 82 -4.47 1.49 -11.56
CA VAL A 82 -4.68 1.54 -10.11
C VAL A 82 -3.34 1.57 -9.38
N LEU A 83 -3.22 2.47 -8.42
CA LEU A 83 -2.14 2.52 -7.45
C LEU A 83 -2.60 1.81 -6.17
N ILE A 84 -1.75 0.93 -5.64
CA ILE A 84 -2.06 0.11 -4.47
C ILE A 84 -1.24 0.64 -3.28
N GLU A 85 -1.93 1.20 -2.29
CA GLU A 85 -1.37 1.45 -0.96
C GLU A 85 -1.47 0.14 -0.14
N LEU A 86 -0.36 -0.58 0.01
CA LEU A 86 -0.31 -1.88 0.70
C LEU A 86 0.11 -1.70 2.16
N TYR A 87 -0.83 -1.89 3.07
CA TYR A 87 -0.65 -1.87 4.51
C TYR A 87 -0.37 -3.29 5.01
N TYR A 88 0.68 -3.46 5.80
CA TYR A 88 1.13 -4.76 6.27
C TYR A 88 1.26 -4.82 7.79
N THR A 89 0.92 -5.99 8.36
CA THR A 89 0.99 -6.26 9.80
C THR A 89 2.09 -7.28 10.10
N GLY A 90 3.33 -6.83 10.33
CA GLY A 90 4.41 -7.57 11.01
C GLY A 90 4.87 -8.95 10.48
N LEU A 91 4.13 -9.59 9.57
CA LEU A 91 4.42 -10.89 9.00
C LEU A 91 5.11 -10.68 7.65
N THR A 92 6.43 -10.79 7.67
CA THR A 92 7.28 -10.57 6.49
C THR A 92 6.87 -11.48 5.33
N GLU A 93 6.53 -12.74 5.60
CA GLU A 93 6.10 -13.72 4.61
C GLU A 93 4.82 -13.31 3.90
N ALA A 94 3.86 -12.75 4.63
CA ALA A 94 2.62 -12.21 4.06
C ALA A 94 2.88 -11.01 3.16
N LEU A 95 3.77 -10.10 3.58
CA LEU A 95 4.17 -8.95 2.77
C LEU A 95 4.87 -9.40 1.48
N MET A 96 5.82 -10.34 1.57
CA MET A 96 6.50 -10.90 0.40
C MET A 96 5.52 -11.60 -0.54
N GLY A 97 4.62 -12.42 0.00
CA GLY A 97 3.58 -13.10 -0.76
C GLY A 97 2.70 -12.12 -1.52
N ALA A 98 2.24 -11.05 -0.87
CA ALA A 98 1.45 -10.01 -1.55
C ALA A 98 2.21 -9.36 -2.71
N LEU A 99 3.46 -8.94 -2.48
CA LEU A 99 4.29 -8.29 -3.49
C LEU A 99 4.54 -9.19 -4.71
N ASP A 100 4.92 -10.44 -4.46
CA ASP A 100 5.17 -11.42 -5.52
C ASP A 100 3.87 -11.79 -6.24
N GLY A 101 2.75 -11.84 -5.53
CA GLY A 101 1.44 -12.09 -6.10
C GLY A 101 0.99 -10.98 -7.05
N PHE A 102 1.15 -9.72 -6.65
CA PHE A 102 0.89 -8.57 -7.52
C PHE A 102 1.80 -8.57 -8.75
N ALA A 103 3.10 -8.78 -8.56
CA ALA A 103 4.05 -8.86 -9.67
C ALA A 103 3.71 -10.00 -10.65
N ALA A 104 3.36 -11.18 -10.13
CA ALA A 104 2.92 -12.33 -10.94
C ALA A 104 1.60 -12.10 -11.69
N ALA A 105 0.78 -11.16 -11.23
CA ALA A 105 -0.44 -10.71 -11.91
C ALA A 105 -0.20 -9.55 -12.90
N GLY A 106 1.06 -9.14 -13.10
CA GLY A 106 1.43 -8.09 -14.05
C GLY A 106 1.35 -6.67 -13.48
N VAL A 107 1.23 -6.49 -12.16
CA VAL A 107 1.27 -5.17 -11.53
C VAL A 107 2.72 -4.69 -11.45
N GLU A 108 3.00 -3.53 -12.04
CA GLU A 108 4.30 -2.87 -11.94
C GLU A 108 4.64 -2.54 -10.49
N ARG A 109 5.90 -2.70 -10.10
CA ARG A 109 6.31 -2.54 -8.71
C ARG A 109 6.11 -1.12 -8.20
N GLU A 110 6.28 -0.15 -9.06
CA GLU A 110 6.09 1.28 -8.83
C GLU A 110 4.63 1.62 -8.52
N ARG A 111 3.70 0.72 -8.89
CA ARG A 111 2.28 0.85 -8.58
C ARG A 111 1.92 0.36 -7.18
N VAL A 112 2.82 -0.31 -6.48
CA VAL A 112 2.60 -0.83 -5.13
C VAL A 112 3.42 -0.03 -4.12
N ILE A 113 2.72 0.79 -3.34
CA ILE A 113 3.30 1.64 -2.31
C ILE A 113 3.12 0.97 -0.95
N LEU A 114 4.23 0.56 -0.34
CA LEU A 114 4.20 -0.03 0.99
C LEU A 114 3.90 1.05 2.03
N MET A 115 2.91 0.79 2.89
CA MET A 115 2.50 1.71 3.95
C MET A 115 2.96 1.16 5.30
N ARG A 116 3.90 1.86 5.96
CA ARG A 116 4.45 1.49 7.27
C ARG A 116 3.88 2.40 8.35
N PHE A 117 3.51 1.83 9.50
CA PHE A 117 3.16 2.63 10.68
C PHE A 117 4.41 3.25 11.29
N GLU A 118 4.41 4.58 11.41
CA GLU A 118 5.46 5.34 12.07
C GLU A 118 4.96 5.86 13.41
N GLU A 119 5.46 5.26 14.49
CA GLU A 119 5.04 5.55 15.87
C GLU A 119 5.21 7.03 16.23
N SER A 120 6.32 7.65 15.83
CA SER A 120 6.62 9.06 16.09
C SER A 120 5.56 10.03 15.57
N PHE A 121 4.78 9.61 14.57
CA PHE A 121 3.71 10.41 13.97
C PHE A 121 2.32 9.80 14.18
N GLY A 122 2.23 8.64 14.86
CA GLY A 122 0.97 7.93 15.12
C GLY A 122 0.18 7.58 13.86
N GLN A 123 0.85 7.27 12.75
CA GLN A 123 0.17 7.10 11.45
C GLN A 123 0.95 6.22 10.47
N TYR A 124 0.27 5.82 9.39
CA TYR A 124 0.90 5.15 8.26
C TYR A 124 1.51 6.15 7.27
N LEU A 125 2.74 5.88 6.85
CA LEU A 125 3.47 6.65 5.84
C LEU A 125 3.96 5.73 4.73
N PRO A 126 4.03 6.23 3.48
CA PRO A 126 4.61 5.48 2.38
C PRO A 126 6.10 5.23 2.66
N LEU A 127 6.51 3.97 2.58
CA LEU A 127 7.89 3.55 2.69
C LEU A 127 8.61 4.00 1.41
N ARG A 128 9.23 5.18 1.48
CA ARG A 128 9.97 5.73 0.36
C ARG A 128 11.19 4.86 0.07
N ARG A 129 11.33 4.47 -1.20
CA ARG A 129 12.63 4.03 -1.70
C ARG A 129 13.54 5.24 -1.70
N HIS A 130 14.63 5.18 -0.94
CA HIS A 130 15.78 6.01 -1.25
C HIS A 130 16.35 5.45 -2.54
N ASP A 131 16.15 6.16 -3.64
CA ASP A 131 16.91 5.93 -4.87
C ASP A 131 18.39 6.06 -4.49
N ARG A 132 19.11 4.94 -4.58
CA ARG A 132 20.58 4.91 -4.51
C ARG A 132 21.12 4.97 -5.93
#